data_AF-A0A2D7UZP8-F1
#
_entry.id   AF-A0A2D7UZP8-F1
#
_cell.length_a   1.000
_cell.length_b   1.000
_cell.length_c   1.000
_cell.angle_alpha   90.00
_cell.angle_beta   90.00
_cell.angle_gamma   90.00
#
_symmetry.space_group_name_H-M   'P 1'
#
loop_
_entity.id
_entity.type
_entity.pdbx_description
1 polymer ?
#
loop_
_entity_poly.entity_id
_entity_poly.type
_entity_poly.pdbx_seq_one_letter_code
_entity_poly.pdbx_strand_id
1 'polypeptide(L)'
;MEQPKMKKMFQEIEHRLQGVLGTGRYDWVDRRVFDQVFDQSTLLSIYKLMRKGVIDTVEFPIARGKEAHVFYATSIDGPRAVKIFHTSNAVFKGLTKYIEGDPRFGGLKRRHRELVTIWVRKEHRNLKRLESSGLRVPSAFEVNRNVLVMEYLGTNEAPSPRIRDITLENPQAVFDELLKFIQIAWNDADLVHADLSEYNVLWHNDEPWVIDVGQAVKSAHPNAQEFLVRDVKNICNWASKKGVDAPFEETLLRVLEG
;
A
#
# COMPACT_ATOMS: atom_id res chain seq x y z
N MET A 1 2.69 -39.16 2.99
CA MET A 1 2.51 -38.77 4.41
C MET A 1 2.21 -37.26 4.63
N GLU A 2 2.21 -36.42 3.57
CA GLU A 2 2.00 -34.95 3.68
C GLU A 2 0.52 -34.47 3.65
N GLN A 3 -0.38 -35.24 3.06
CA GLN A 3 -1.77 -34.80 2.82
C GLN A 3 -2.62 -34.53 4.09
N PRO A 4 -2.53 -35.31 5.19
CA PRO A 4 -3.36 -35.08 6.39
C PRO A 4 -2.97 -33.80 7.15
N LYS A 5 -1.66 -33.51 7.26
CA LYS A 5 -1.15 -32.31 7.92
C LYS A 5 -1.53 -31.05 7.15
N MET A 6 -1.41 -31.10 5.83
CA MET A 6 -1.79 -30.00 4.95
C MET A 6 -3.31 -29.75 5.01
N LYS A 7 -4.15 -30.80 5.01
CA LYS A 7 -5.60 -30.67 5.17
C LYS A 7 -5.98 -30.04 6.51
N LYS A 8 -5.35 -30.45 7.61
CA LYS A 8 -5.58 -29.87 8.94
C LYS A 8 -5.16 -28.39 9.00
N MET A 9 -4.02 -28.06 8.42
CA MET A 9 -3.55 -26.67 8.29
C MET A 9 -4.52 -25.82 7.46
N PHE A 10 -5.03 -26.35 6.33
CA PHE A 10 -6.05 -25.66 5.54
C PHE A 10 -7.34 -25.43 6.32
N GLN A 11 -7.82 -26.41 7.08
CA GLN A 11 -9.00 -26.26 7.93
C GLN A 11 -8.78 -25.21 9.04
N GLU A 12 -7.58 -25.16 9.62
CA GLU A 12 -7.22 -24.16 10.63
C GLU A 12 -7.16 -22.75 10.03
N ILE A 13 -6.60 -22.63 8.81
CA ILE A 13 -6.58 -21.37 8.05
C ILE A 13 -8.02 -20.96 7.70
N GLU A 14 -8.84 -21.86 7.13
CA GLU A 14 -10.23 -21.59 6.76
C GLU A 14 -11.04 -21.09 7.96
N HIS A 15 -10.86 -21.68 9.14
CA HIS A 15 -11.53 -21.20 10.36
C HIS A 15 -11.10 -19.77 10.73
N ARG A 16 -9.81 -19.46 10.62
CA ARG A 16 -9.26 -18.11 10.88
C ARG A 16 -9.49 -17.11 9.73
N LEU A 17 -9.98 -17.60 8.59
CA LEU A 17 -10.44 -16.83 7.43
C LEU A 17 -11.99 -16.80 7.36
N GLN A 18 -12.71 -17.28 8.37
CA GLN A 18 -14.19 -17.37 8.32
C GLN A 18 -14.86 -16.02 8.06
N GLY A 19 -14.28 -14.91 8.56
CA GLY A 19 -14.76 -13.56 8.25
C GLY A 19 -14.71 -13.22 6.76
N VAL A 20 -13.80 -13.86 6.01
CA VAL A 20 -13.60 -13.61 4.57
C VAL A 20 -14.49 -14.53 3.72
N LEU A 21 -14.96 -15.64 4.29
CA LEU A 21 -15.59 -16.76 3.58
C LEU A 21 -17.11 -16.93 3.81
N GLY A 22 -17.81 -16.06 4.55
CA GLY A 22 -19.28 -16.05 4.53
C GLY A 22 -20.04 -15.16 5.52
N THR A 23 -21.17 -14.62 5.04
CA THR A 23 -22.33 -13.98 5.70
C THR A 23 -22.02 -13.02 6.86
N GLY A 24 -21.51 -11.84 6.50
CA GLY A 24 -21.43 -10.67 7.37
C GLY A 24 -21.92 -9.41 6.66
N ARG A 25 -21.83 -8.25 7.31
CA ARG A 25 -22.33 -6.93 6.84
C ARG A 25 -21.78 -6.48 5.46
N TYR A 26 -20.78 -7.18 4.92
CA TYR A 26 -20.15 -6.97 3.62
C TYR A 26 -20.31 -8.20 2.72
N ASP A 27 -21.52 -8.41 2.21
CA ASP A 27 -21.97 -9.54 1.38
C ASP A 27 -21.34 -9.59 -0.04
N TRP A 28 -20.17 -8.96 -0.24
CA TRP A 28 -19.60 -8.63 -1.56
C TRP A 28 -18.26 -9.31 -1.87
N VAL A 29 -17.87 -10.34 -1.12
CA VAL A 29 -16.75 -11.19 -1.54
C VAL A 29 -17.31 -12.30 -2.44
N ASP A 30 -17.36 -12.01 -3.74
CA ASP A 30 -17.50 -13.06 -4.75
C ASP A 30 -16.42 -14.12 -4.47
N ARG A 31 -16.83 -15.37 -4.20
CA ARG A 31 -15.92 -16.51 -3.99
C ARG A 31 -14.84 -16.58 -5.07
N ARG A 32 -15.12 -16.12 -6.30
CA ARG A 32 -14.13 -16.05 -7.38
C ARG A 32 -13.00 -15.07 -7.10
N VAL A 33 -13.28 -13.91 -6.50
CA VAL A 33 -12.25 -12.93 -6.10
C VAL A 33 -11.42 -13.49 -4.94
N PHE A 34 -12.06 -14.20 -4.01
CA PHE A 34 -11.38 -14.92 -2.95
C PHE A 34 -10.41 -15.98 -3.51
N ASP A 35 -10.88 -16.86 -4.38
CA ASP A 35 -10.07 -17.92 -4.99
C ASP A 35 -8.93 -17.39 -5.88
N GLN A 36 -9.10 -16.20 -6.49
CA GLN A 36 -8.05 -15.55 -7.28
C GLN A 36 -6.91 -14.96 -6.44
N VAL A 37 -7.20 -14.51 -5.22
CA VAL A 37 -6.22 -13.86 -4.34
C VAL A 37 -5.56 -14.85 -3.37
N PHE A 38 -6.30 -15.87 -2.93
CA PHE A 38 -5.86 -16.84 -1.93
C PHE A 38 -5.44 -18.18 -2.56
N ASP A 39 -4.44 -18.15 -3.45
CA ASP A 39 -3.82 -19.39 -3.91
C ASP A 39 -3.13 -20.15 -2.75
N GLN A 40 -2.83 -21.44 -2.93
CA GLN A 40 -2.19 -22.27 -1.90
C GLN A 40 -0.89 -21.63 -1.35
N SER A 41 -0.13 -20.93 -2.20
CA SER A 41 1.10 -20.24 -1.78
C SER A 41 0.81 -19.07 -0.85
N THR A 42 -0.22 -18.29 -1.14
CA THR A 42 -0.67 -17.15 -0.35
C THR A 42 -1.21 -17.62 1.00
N LEU A 43 -2.04 -18.67 1.02
CA LEU A 43 -2.56 -19.28 2.25
C LEU A 43 -1.44 -19.77 3.17
N LEU A 44 -0.41 -20.41 2.61
CA LEU A 44 0.81 -20.80 3.35
C LEU A 44 1.58 -19.58 3.90
N SER A 45 1.58 -18.46 3.18
CA SER A 45 2.27 -17.23 3.59
C SER A 45 1.55 -16.58 4.78
N ILE A 46 0.22 -16.50 4.71
CA ILE A 46 -0.64 -16.02 5.80
C ILE A 46 -0.48 -16.90 7.03
N TYR A 47 -0.52 -18.23 6.87
CA TYR A 47 -0.32 -19.15 7.99
C TYR A 47 1.04 -18.95 8.68
N LYS A 48 2.10 -18.71 7.91
CA LYS A 48 3.42 -18.40 8.49
C LYS A 48 3.42 -17.10 9.28
N LEU A 49 2.71 -16.06 8.80
CA LEU A 49 2.55 -14.80 9.53
C LEU A 49 1.76 -15.01 10.82
N MET A 50 0.72 -15.85 10.80
CA MET A 50 -0.02 -16.25 12.00
C MET A 50 0.84 -17.01 13.00
N ARG A 51 1.64 -17.98 12.54
CA ARG A 51 2.56 -18.73 13.40
C ARG A 51 3.66 -17.89 14.02
N LYS A 52 4.01 -16.75 13.40
CA LYS A 52 4.95 -15.76 13.94
C LYS A 52 4.29 -14.80 14.94
N GLY A 53 2.96 -14.81 15.09
CA GLY A 53 2.23 -13.88 15.95
C GLY A 53 2.09 -12.47 15.36
N VAL A 54 2.31 -12.30 14.05
CA VAL A 54 2.19 -10.97 13.39
C VAL A 54 0.72 -10.59 13.18
N ILE A 55 -0.12 -11.59 12.91
CA ILE A 55 -1.58 -11.47 12.75
C ILE A 55 -2.25 -12.72 13.35
N ASP A 56 -3.49 -12.63 13.80
CA ASP A 56 -4.24 -13.75 14.37
C ASP A 56 -5.30 -14.28 13.41
N THR A 57 -6.11 -13.38 12.85
CA THR A 57 -7.14 -13.64 11.84
C THR A 57 -7.00 -12.67 10.66
N VAL A 58 -7.48 -13.07 9.49
CA VAL A 58 -7.78 -12.14 8.38
C VAL A 58 -9.28 -12.19 8.19
N GLU A 59 -9.96 -11.04 8.23
CA GLU A 59 -11.41 -10.99 8.40
C GLU A 59 -12.11 -10.50 7.16
N PHE A 60 -12.04 -9.22 6.79
CA PHE A 60 -12.83 -8.71 5.67
C PHE A 60 -11.99 -7.79 4.76
N PRO A 61 -12.31 -7.72 3.46
CA PRO A 61 -11.62 -6.81 2.56
C PRO A 61 -11.93 -5.36 2.91
N ILE A 62 -10.91 -4.51 2.92
CA ILE A 62 -11.02 -3.07 3.14
C ILE A 62 -10.72 -2.26 1.87
N ALA A 63 -9.93 -2.81 0.93
CA ALA A 63 -9.69 -2.19 -0.37
C ALA A 63 -9.46 -3.23 -1.47
N ARG A 64 -9.96 -2.91 -2.67
CA ARG A 64 -9.73 -3.67 -3.91
C ARG A 64 -8.94 -2.82 -4.88
N GLY A 65 -7.77 -3.30 -5.27
CA GLY A 65 -6.91 -2.70 -6.27
C GLY A 65 -6.71 -3.64 -7.47
N LYS A 66 -6.19 -3.07 -8.56
CA LYS A 66 -5.81 -3.86 -9.75
C LYS A 66 -4.65 -4.80 -9.48
N GLU A 67 -3.76 -4.41 -8.56
CA GLU A 67 -2.49 -5.10 -8.31
C GLU A 67 -2.48 -5.86 -6.97
N ALA A 68 -3.33 -5.46 -6.03
CA ALA A 68 -3.42 -6.03 -4.71
C ALA A 68 -4.82 -5.86 -4.13
N HIS A 69 -5.15 -6.69 -3.15
CA HIS A 69 -6.30 -6.50 -2.27
C HIS A 69 -5.79 -6.28 -0.84
N VAL A 70 -6.49 -5.46 -0.07
CA VAL A 70 -6.16 -5.19 1.33
C VAL A 70 -7.28 -5.72 2.20
N PHE A 71 -6.92 -6.42 3.27
CA PHE A 71 -7.83 -7.02 4.22
C PHE A 71 -7.56 -6.46 5.62
N TYR A 72 -8.62 -6.33 6.41
CA TYR A 72 -8.51 -6.17 7.84
C TYR A 72 -8.07 -7.48 8.48
N ALA A 73 -7.17 -7.39 9.45
CA ALA A 73 -6.68 -8.51 10.24
C ALA A 73 -6.60 -8.10 11.71
N THR A 74 -6.79 -9.07 12.60
CA THR A 74 -6.54 -8.88 14.02
C THR A 74 -5.10 -9.27 14.35
N SER A 75 -4.56 -8.73 15.43
CA SER A 75 -3.32 -9.20 16.06
C SER A 75 -3.39 -8.91 17.56
N ILE A 76 -2.49 -9.52 18.31
CA ILE A 76 -2.38 -9.32 19.76
C ILE A 76 -2.16 -7.85 20.17
N ASP A 77 -1.49 -7.08 19.31
CA ASP A 77 -1.16 -5.67 19.55
C ASP A 77 -2.17 -4.70 18.88
N GLY A 78 -3.32 -5.21 18.43
CA GLY A 78 -4.36 -4.43 17.75
C GLY A 78 -4.51 -4.75 16.27
N PRO A 79 -5.38 -4.01 15.56
CA PRO A 79 -5.71 -4.30 14.16
C PRO A 79 -4.53 -4.04 13.20
N ARG A 80 -4.51 -4.81 12.10
CA ARG A 80 -3.50 -4.75 11.03
C ARG A 80 -4.18 -4.73 9.67
N ALA A 81 -3.52 -4.12 8.69
CA ALA A 81 -3.88 -4.22 7.28
C ALA A 81 -2.98 -5.27 6.61
N VAL A 82 -3.59 -6.21 5.90
CA VAL A 82 -2.91 -7.26 5.15
C VAL A 82 -3.10 -7.01 3.66
N LYS A 83 -2.05 -6.51 2.99
CA LYS A 83 -2.02 -6.27 1.55
C LYS A 83 -1.50 -7.51 0.84
N ILE A 84 -2.37 -8.16 0.06
CA ILE A 84 -2.08 -9.35 -0.74
C ILE A 84 -1.96 -8.95 -2.21
N PHE A 85 -0.77 -9.10 -2.76
CA PHE A 85 -0.47 -8.77 -4.15
C PHE A 85 -0.85 -9.92 -5.07
N HIS A 86 -1.48 -9.57 -6.19
CA HIS A 86 -1.83 -10.51 -7.24
C HIS A 86 -0.56 -11.04 -7.90
N THR A 87 -0.49 -12.34 -8.13
CA THR A 87 0.66 -12.99 -8.78
C THR A 87 0.44 -13.22 -10.29
N SER A 88 -0.59 -12.63 -10.88
CA SER A 88 -1.00 -12.85 -12.27
C SER A 88 -0.22 -11.98 -13.27
N ASN A 89 -0.05 -12.47 -14.51
CA ASN A 89 0.74 -11.80 -15.56
C ASN A 89 0.26 -10.38 -15.95
N ALA A 90 -1.03 -10.07 -15.76
CA ALA A 90 -1.61 -8.79 -16.18
C ALA A 90 -1.08 -7.59 -15.37
N VAL A 91 -0.83 -7.79 -14.07
CA VAL A 91 -0.29 -6.77 -13.16
C VAL A 91 1.11 -6.33 -13.57
N PHE A 92 1.94 -7.27 -14.03
CA PHE A 92 3.34 -6.98 -14.38
C PHE A 92 3.52 -6.02 -15.55
N LYS A 93 2.62 -6.00 -16.53
CA LYS A 93 2.77 -5.11 -17.69
C LYS A 93 2.77 -3.63 -17.27
N GLY A 94 1.95 -3.27 -16.28
CA GLY A 94 1.88 -1.91 -15.74
C GLY A 94 3.08 -1.50 -14.89
N LEU A 95 3.70 -2.48 -14.21
CA LEU A 95 4.81 -2.26 -13.28
C LEU A 95 6.17 -2.01 -13.96
N THR A 96 6.32 -2.39 -15.23
CA THR A 96 7.61 -2.38 -15.95
C THR A 96 8.33 -1.02 -15.85
N LYS A 97 7.59 0.09 -16.00
CA LYS A 97 8.14 1.46 -15.94
C LYS A 97 8.67 1.90 -14.56
N TYR A 98 8.33 1.17 -13.49
CA TYR A 98 8.74 1.48 -12.11
C TYR A 98 9.79 0.51 -11.56
N ILE A 99 10.11 -0.54 -12.32
CA ILE A 99 11.16 -1.52 -12.01
C ILE A 99 12.36 -1.36 -12.93
N GLU A 100 12.17 -0.79 -14.12
CA GLU A 100 13.24 -0.60 -15.09
C GLU A 100 14.26 0.42 -14.54
N GLY A 101 15.52 0.01 -14.46
CA GLY A 101 16.59 0.81 -13.84
C GLY A 101 16.78 0.59 -12.33
N ASP A 102 15.91 -0.18 -11.66
CA ASP A 102 16.13 -0.57 -10.26
C ASP A 102 17.01 -1.83 -10.18
N PRO A 103 18.23 -1.76 -9.59
CA PRO A 103 19.16 -2.89 -9.52
C PRO A 103 18.57 -4.14 -8.85
N ARG A 104 17.56 -3.96 -7.98
CA ARG A 104 16.90 -5.05 -7.26
C ARG A 104 16.11 -5.97 -8.20
N PHE A 105 15.80 -5.54 -9.42
CA PHE A 105 15.01 -6.29 -10.40
C PHE A 105 15.85 -6.79 -11.61
N GLY A 106 17.18 -6.64 -11.57
CA GLY A 106 18.08 -7.08 -12.65
C GLY A 106 17.99 -8.58 -12.95
N GLY A 107 17.92 -8.96 -14.23
CA GLY A 107 17.99 -10.37 -14.68
C GLY A 107 16.75 -11.23 -14.42
N LEU A 108 15.64 -10.65 -13.93
CA LEU A 108 14.46 -11.39 -13.44
C LEU A 108 13.23 -11.35 -14.35
N LYS A 109 13.36 -10.82 -15.57
CA LYS A 109 12.24 -10.54 -16.51
C LYS A 109 11.30 -11.73 -16.82
N ARG A 110 11.67 -12.98 -16.47
CA ARG A 110 10.88 -14.21 -16.72
C ARG A 110 10.34 -14.92 -15.46
N ARG A 111 10.62 -14.42 -14.25
CA ARG A 111 10.23 -15.06 -12.97
C ARG A 111 9.22 -14.21 -12.21
N HIS A 112 7.98 -14.19 -12.71
CA HIS A 112 6.88 -13.35 -12.22
C HIS A 112 6.66 -13.40 -10.69
N ARG A 113 6.60 -14.59 -10.08
CA ARG A 113 6.43 -14.72 -8.61
C ARG A 113 7.59 -14.11 -7.81
N GLU A 114 8.82 -14.19 -8.32
CA GLU A 114 9.98 -13.57 -7.69
C GLU A 114 9.93 -12.05 -7.81
N LEU A 115 9.50 -11.53 -8.96
CA LEU A 115 9.29 -10.09 -9.17
C LEU A 115 8.25 -9.51 -8.20
N VAL A 116 7.10 -10.17 -8.00
CA VAL A 116 6.11 -9.74 -6.99
C VAL A 116 6.75 -9.73 -5.60
N THR A 117 7.49 -10.77 -5.23
CA THR A 117 8.15 -10.82 -3.92
C THR A 117 9.13 -9.64 -3.74
N ILE A 118 9.86 -9.25 -4.78
CA ILE A 118 10.75 -8.09 -4.75
C ILE A 118 9.96 -6.78 -4.65
N TRP A 119 8.82 -6.69 -5.34
CA TRP A 119 7.92 -5.54 -5.28
C TRP A 119 7.31 -5.35 -3.89
N VAL A 120 6.79 -6.42 -3.26
CA VAL A 120 6.27 -6.36 -1.89
C VAL A 120 7.35 -5.93 -0.90
N ARG A 121 8.58 -6.47 -1.06
CA ARG A 121 9.74 -6.05 -0.27
C ARG A 121 10.16 -4.60 -0.54
N LYS A 122 9.97 -4.10 -1.76
CA LYS A 122 10.21 -2.69 -2.12
C LYS A 122 9.23 -1.81 -1.36
N GLU A 123 7.92 -2.10 -1.42
CA GLU A 123 6.91 -1.34 -0.68
C GLU A 123 7.17 -1.32 0.83
N HIS A 124 7.46 -2.48 1.44
CA HIS A 124 7.84 -2.56 2.85
C HIS A 124 9.03 -1.65 3.21
N ARG A 125 10.10 -1.67 2.40
CA ARG A 125 11.28 -0.83 2.64
C ARG A 125 10.98 0.65 2.41
N ASN A 126 10.14 0.99 1.44
CA ASN A 126 9.74 2.37 1.19
C ASN A 126 8.93 2.92 2.38
N LEU A 127 7.97 2.16 2.90
CA LEU A 127 7.23 2.52 4.13
C LEU A 127 8.19 2.76 5.30
N LYS A 128 9.10 1.83 5.57
CA LYS A 128 10.10 1.98 6.63
C LYS A 128 10.98 3.21 6.47
N ARG A 129 11.37 3.53 5.24
CA ARG A 129 12.23 4.66 4.93
C ARG A 129 11.50 5.99 5.17
N LEU A 130 10.26 6.11 4.70
CA LEU A 130 9.43 7.31 4.92
C LEU A 130 9.08 7.49 6.39
N GLU A 131 8.69 6.41 7.08
CA GLU A 131 8.45 6.40 8.54
C GLU A 131 9.68 6.89 9.32
N SER A 132 10.89 6.43 8.95
CA SER A 132 12.15 6.86 9.58
C SER A 132 12.48 8.33 9.34
N SER A 133 11.93 8.94 8.30
CA SER A 133 12.01 10.38 8.01
C SER A 133 10.89 11.19 8.70
N GLY A 134 10.11 10.57 9.59
CA GLY A 134 9.04 11.24 10.33
C GLY A 134 7.77 11.48 9.52
N LEU A 135 7.61 10.83 8.36
CA LEU A 135 6.44 10.99 7.51
C LEU A 135 5.29 10.07 7.94
N ARG A 136 4.06 10.60 7.84
CA ARG A 136 2.82 9.86 8.12
C ARG A 136 2.52 8.85 7.02
N VAL A 137 3.01 7.62 7.20
CA VAL A 137 2.72 6.45 6.39
C VAL A 137 2.42 5.26 7.31
N PRO A 138 1.66 4.24 6.88
CA PRO A 138 1.42 3.06 7.70
C PRO A 138 2.73 2.38 8.13
N SER A 139 2.88 2.10 9.43
CA SER A 139 4.00 1.29 9.91
C SER A 139 4.00 -0.09 9.24
N ALA A 140 5.11 -0.47 8.60
CA ALA A 140 5.25 -1.80 8.01
C ALA A 140 5.73 -2.80 9.09
N PHE A 141 5.08 -3.96 9.20
CA PHE A 141 5.43 -4.97 10.22
C PHE A 141 6.24 -6.13 9.66
N GLU A 142 5.74 -6.79 8.62
CA GLU A 142 6.38 -8.00 8.09
C GLU A 142 5.97 -8.27 6.64
N VAL A 143 6.82 -9.00 5.91
CA VAL A 143 6.52 -9.48 4.56
C VAL A 143 6.71 -11.00 4.47
N ASN A 144 5.77 -11.68 3.83
CA ASN A 144 5.96 -13.05 3.37
C ASN A 144 5.46 -13.22 1.93
N ARG A 145 6.39 -13.50 1.01
CA ARG A 145 6.10 -13.65 -0.43
C ARG A 145 5.33 -12.45 -0.99
N ASN A 146 4.06 -12.65 -1.36
CA ASN A 146 3.15 -11.65 -1.92
C ASN A 146 2.25 -11.00 -0.87
N VAL A 147 2.56 -11.14 0.42
CA VAL A 147 1.77 -10.58 1.53
C VAL A 147 2.62 -9.58 2.31
N LEU A 148 2.09 -8.37 2.48
CA LEU A 148 2.61 -7.32 3.35
C LEU A 148 1.63 -7.10 4.51
N VAL A 149 2.13 -7.16 5.74
CA VAL A 149 1.38 -6.73 6.93
C VAL A 149 1.86 -5.35 7.33
N MET A 150 0.92 -4.41 7.48
CA MET A 150 1.16 -3.03 7.84
C MET A 150 0.09 -2.52 8.80
N GLU A 151 0.26 -1.29 9.28
CA GLU A 151 -0.69 -0.61 10.13
C GLU A 151 -2.05 -0.44 9.46
N TYR A 152 -3.10 -0.70 10.24
CA TYR A 152 -4.46 -0.41 9.82
C TYR A 152 -4.83 1.01 10.25
N LEU A 153 -5.11 1.85 9.27
CA LEU A 153 -5.62 3.20 9.49
C LEU A 153 -7.15 3.18 9.36
N GLY A 154 -7.84 3.28 10.48
CA GLY A 154 -9.29 3.28 10.54
C GLY A 154 -9.81 3.04 11.94
N THR A 155 -11.13 2.85 12.04
CA THR A 155 -11.80 2.44 13.27
C THR A 155 -12.16 0.96 13.19
N ASN A 156 -12.68 0.42 14.29
CA ASN A 156 -13.26 -0.93 14.32
C ASN A 156 -14.46 -1.09 13.36
N GLU A 157 -15.02 0.02 12.87
CA GLU A 157 -16.20 0.03 12.01
C GLU A 157 -15.83 0.14 10.53
N ALA A 158 -14.83 0.96 10.18
CA ALA A 158 -14.46 1.21 8.79
C ALA A 158 -13.01 1.69 8.64
N PRO A 159 -12.37 1.43 7.47
CA PRO A 159 -11.08 2.04 7.15
C PRO A 159 -11.22 3.56 7.05
N SER A 160 -10.12 4.27 7.33
CA SER A 160 -10.06 5.71 7.13
C SER A 160 -10.39 6.07 5.67
N PRO A 161 -11.21 7.11 5.43
CA PRO A 161 -11.62 7.48 4.09
C PRO A 161 -10.44 8.11 3.33
N ARG A 162 -10.47 8.03 1.99
CA ARG A 162 -9.55 8.81 1.15
C ARG A 162 -9.97 10.26 1.14
N ILE A 163 -9.01 11.19 1.06
CA ILE A 163 -9.34 12.63 0.95
C ILE A 163 -10.15 12.97 -0.31
N ARG A 164 -10.09 12.11 -1.35
CA ARG A 164 -10.96 12.21 -2.53
C ARG A 164 -12.44 12.07 -2.17
N ASP A 165 -12.77 11.21 -1.22
CA ASP A 165 -14.13 10.74 -0.96
C ASP A 165 -14.84 11.56 0.13
N ILE A 166 -14.18 12.59 0.68
CA ILE A 166 -14.70 13.44 1.74
C ILE A 166 -14.57 14.93 1.40
N THR A 167 -15.33 15.74 2.13
CA THR A 167 -15.13 17.19 2.20
C THR A 167 -14.23 17.49 3.38
N LEU A 168 -13.17 18.25 3.13
CA LEU A 168 -12.24 18.69 4.16
C LEU A 168 -12.60 20.12 4.55
N GLU A 169 -12.58 20.40 5.85
CA GLU A 169 -12.89 21.73 6.38
C GLU A 169 -11.80 22.75 6.04
N ASN A 170 -10.54 22.33 6.08
CA ASN A 170 -9.39 23.17 5.77
C ASN A 170 -8.48 22.52 4.71
N PRO A 171 -8.83 22.62 3.42
CA PRO A 171 -8.01 22.08 2.33
C PRO A 171 -6.61 22.70 2.24
N GLN A 172 -6.44 23.96 2.69
CA GLN A 172 -5.15 24.65 2.70
C GLN A 172 -4.15 23.93 3.62
N ALA A 173 -4.55 23.64 4.86
CA ALA A 173 -3.69 22.93 5.81
C ALA A 173 -3.27 21.55 5.30
N VAL A 174 -4.21 20.83 4.65
CA VAL A 174 -3.91 19.52 4.06
C VAL A 174 -2.95 19.65 2.86
N PHE A 175 -3.10 20.67 2.03
CA PHE A 175 -2.17 20.96 0.95
C PHE A 175 -0.76 21.23 1.48
N ASP A 176 -0.62 22.08 2.49
CA ASP A 176 0.68 22.41 3.10
C ASP A 176 1.38 21.18 3.70
N GLU A 177 0.63 20.30 4.39
CA GLU A 177 1.16 19.03 4.92
C GLU A 177 1.58 18.06 3.79
N LEU A 178 0.84 18.00 2.69
CA LEU A 178 1.21 17.17 1.53
C LEU A 178 2.45 17.71 0.80
N LEU A 179 2.63 19.03 0.72
CA LEU A 179 3.86 19.63 0.20
C LEU A 179 5.06 19.29 1.07
N LYS A 180 4.91 19.43 2.38
CA LYS A 180 5.93 19.04 3.35
C LYS A 180 6.28 17.56 3.24
N PHE A 181 5.27 16.71 3.02
CA PHE A 181 5.49 15.29 2.75
C PHE A 181 6.36 15.08 1.51
N ILE A 182 6.03 15.71 0.38
CA ILE A 182 6.79 15.56 -0.88
C ILE A 182 8.24 16.04 -0.68
N GLN A 183 8.41 17.18 0.00
CA GLN A 183 9.71 17.78 0.27
C GLN A 183 10.62 16.85 1.09
N ILE A 184 10.16 16.40 2.25
CA ILE A 184 10.91 15.47 3.12
C ILE A 184 11.15 14.14 2.40
N ALA A 185 10.16 13.63 1.65
CA ALA A 185 10.33 12.40 0.89
C ALA A 185 11.46 12.53 -0.16
N TRP A 186 11.49 13.66 -0.88
CA TRP A 186 12.48 13.92 -1.92
C TRP A 186 13.87 14.19 -1.34
N ASN A 187 13.99 15.12 -0.39
CA ASN A 187 15.27 15.62 0.10
C ASN A 187 15.88 14.74 1.20
N ASP A 188 15.08 14.29 2.16
CA ASP A 188 15.59 13.53 3.31
C ASP A 188 15.48 12.02 3.09
N ALA A 189 14.36 11.56 2.53
CA ALA A 189 14.12 10.15 2.30
C ALA A 189 14.69 9.66 0.95
N ASP A 190 15.20 10.50 0.04
CA ASP A 190 15.64 10.10 -1.31
C ASP A 190 14.61 9.15 -1.98
N LEU A 191 13.35 9.59 -1.97
CA LEU A 191 12.22 8.89 -2.58
C LEU A 191 11.27 9.88 -3.25
N VAL A 192 10.82 9.52 -4.43
CA VAL A 192 9.64 10.12 -5.07
C VAL A 192 8.52 9.08 -5.10
N HIS A 193 7.30 9.46 -4.75
CA HIS A 193 6.17 8.53 -4.64
C HIS A 193 5.81 7.90 -6.00
N ALA A 194 5.94 8.67 -7.08
CA ALA A 194 5.68 8.27 -8.45
C ALA A 194 4.25 7.78 -8.72
N ASP A 195 3.29 8.17 -7.89
CA ASP A 195 1.84 8.00 -8.12
C ASP A 195 1.01 8.80 -7.10
N LEU A 196 1.54 9.91 -6.58
CA LEU A 196 0.87 10.64 -5.51
C LEU A 196 -0.34 11.40 -6.07
N SER A 197 -1.49 11.23 -5.44
CA SER A 197 -2.76 11.86 -5.78
C SER A 197 -3.75 11.73 -4.62
N GLU A 198 -4.91 12.38 -4.71
CA GLU A 198 -5.98 12.33 -3.72
C GLU A 198 -6.56 10.93 -3.44
N TYR A 199 -6.21 9.96 -4.27
CA TYR A 199 -6.62 8.56 -4.16
C TYR A 199 -5.74 7.75 -3.20
N ASN A 200 -4.50 8.20 -3.03
CA ASN A 200 -3.46 7.53 -2.23
C ASN A 200 -3.17 8.30 -0.93
N VAL A 201 -4.08 9.17 -0.51
CA VAL A 201 -4.03 9.89 0.76
C VAL A 201 -5.29 9.58 1.56
N LEU A 202 -5.11 9.00 2.74
CA LEU A 202 -6.18 8.76 3.72
C LEU A 202 -6.29 9.93 4.69
N TRP A 203 -7.51 10.19 5.16
CA TRP A 203 -7.77 11.08 6.29
C TRP A 203 -7.89 10.25 7.56
N HIS A 204 -6.93 10.39 8.47
CA HIS A 204 -6.88 9.59 9.70
C HIS A 204 -6.46 10.45 10.88
N ASN A 205 -7.29 10.48 11.93
CA ASN A 205 -7.10 11.29 13.13
C ASN A 205 -6.78 12.76 12.80
N ASP A 206 -7.61 13.36 11.95
CA ASP A 206 -7.51 14.76 11.51
C ASP A 206 -6.21 15.14 10.78
N GLU A 207 -5.52 14.14 10.21
CA GLU A 207 -4.26 14.31 9.50
C GLU A 207 -4.26 13.54 8.16
N PRO A 208 -3.53 14.02 7.14
CA PRO A 208 -3.33 13.26 5.90
C PRO A 208 -2.25 12.20 6.06
N TRP A 209 -2.56 10.97 5.64
CA TRP A 209 -1.64 9.82 5.65
C TRP A 209 -1.45 9.29 4.24
N VAL A 210 -0.20 9.14 3.81
CA VAL A 210 0.12 8.65 2.46
C VAL A 210 0.24 7.14 2.46
N ILE A 211 -0.39 6.50 1.49
CA ILE A 211 -0.40 5.03 1.31
C ILE A 211 0.07 4.66 -0.10
N ASP A 212 0.26 3.36 -0.35
CA ASP A 212 0.59 2.80 -1.67
C ASP A 212 1.93 3.25 -2.28
N VAL A 213 2.99 3.19 -1.46
CA VAL A 213 4.36 3.60 -1.82
C VAL A 213 5.15 2.52 -2.59
N GLY A 214 4.46 1.54 -3.19
CA GLY A 214 5.10 0.46 -3.95
C GLY A 214 5.75 0.96 -5.25
N GLN A 215 5.13 1.97 -5.88
CA GLN A 215 5.64 2.59 -7.10
C GLN A 215 6.81 3.54 -6.83
N ALA A 216 7.00 3.99 -5.58
CA ALA A 216 8.01 4.97 -5.23
C ALA A 216 9.44 4.54 -5.62
N VAL A 217 10.20 5.47 -6.19
CA VAL A 217 11.58 5.24 -6.69
C VAL A 217 12.55 6.22 -6.05
N LYS A 218 13.84 5.88 -6.06
CA LYS A 218 14.90 6.78 -5.59
C LYS A 218 15.16 7.92 -6.58
N SER A 219 15.79 9.00 -6.12
CA SER A 219 16.19 10.13 -6.99
C SER A 219 17.10 9.72 -8.15
N ALA A 220 17.90 8.67 -7.97
CA ALA A 220 18.79 8.11 -9.01
C ALA A 220 18.04 7.38 -10.16
N HIS A 221 16.73 7.15 -10.04
CA HIS A 221 15.95 6.54 -11.12
C HIS A 221 15.86 7.51 -12.33
N PRO A 222 16.02 7.04 -13.58
CA PRO A 222 16.07 7.92 -14.75
C PRO A 222 14.87 8.88 -14.88
N ASN A 223 13.69 8.42 -14.48
CA ASN A 223 12.45 9.19 -14.55
C ASN A 223 12.05 9.85 -13.20
N ALA A 224 12.94 9.90 -12.20
CA ALA A 224 12.58 10.38 -10.86
C ALA A 224 12.08 11.84 -10.87
N GLN A 225 12.74 12.72 -11.63
CA GLN A 225 12.36 14.12 -11.75
C GLN A 225 10.98 14.28 -12.44
N GLU A 226 10.71 13.49 -13.48
CA GLU A 226 9.41 13.51 -14.16
C GLU A 226 8.29 13.05 -13.21
N PHE A 227 8.55 12.02 -12.41
CA PHE A 227 7.62 11.55 -11.41
C PHE A 227 7.36 12.60 -10.33
N LEU A 228 8.39 13.33 -9.88
CA LEU A 228 8.25 14.39 -8.88
C LEU A 228 7.38 15.52 -9.41
N VAL A 229 7.66 15.98 -10.63
CA VAL A 229 6.88 17.01 -11.33
C VAL A 229 5.41 16.61 -11.42
N ARG A 230 5.12 15.34 -11.76
CA ARG A 230 3.75 14.84 -11.86
C ARG A 230 3.06 14.75 -10.50
N ASP A 231 3.75 14.28 -9.47
CA ASP A 231 3.20 14.18 -8.10
C ASP A 231 2.84 15.57 -7.57
N VAL A 232 3.74 16.56 -7.71
CA VAL A 232 3.47 17.96 -7.33
C VAL A 232 2.27 18.50 -8.11
N LYS A 233 2.24 18.30 -9.43
CA LYS A 233 1.14 18.77 -10.28
C LYS A 233 -0.21 18.16 -9.88
N ASN A 234 -0.23 16.87 -9.51
CA ASN A 234 -1.46 16.21 -9.05
C ASN A 234 -1.98 16.85 -7.75
N ILE A 235 -1.10 17.14 -6.79
CA ILE A 235 -1.48 17.76 -5.53
C ILE A 235 -1.92 19.22 -5.72
N CYS A 236 -1.23 20.01 -6.55
CA CYS A 236 -1.69 21.35 -6.94
C CYS A 236 -3.09 21.31 -7.56
N ASN A 237 -3.31 20.41 -8.54
CA ASN A 237 -4.61 20.28 -9.20
C ASN A 237 -5.73 19.90 -8.23
N TRP A 238 -5.46 19.01 -7.27
CA TRP A 238 -6.41 18.68 -6.22
C TRP A 238 -6.71 19.90 -5.34
N ALA A 239 -5.68 20.62 -4.89
CA ALA A 239 -5.82 21.80 -4.04
C ALA A 239 -6.62 22.92 -4.73
N SER A 240 -6.32 23.24 -5.99
CA SER A 240 -7.07 24.23 -6.76
C SER A 240 -8.54 23.87 -6.94
N LYS A 241 -8.88 22.59 -7.14
CA LYS A 241 -10.27 22.12 -7.16
C LYS A 241 -10.99 22.28 -5.82
N LYS A 242 -10.25 22.40 -4.72
CA LYS A 242 -10.77 22.64 -3.36
C LYS A 242 -10.71 24.13 -2.96
N GLY A 243 -10.38 25.02 -3.90
CA GLY A 243 -10.35 26.47 -3.67
C GLY A 243 -9.06 27.01 -3.05
N VAL A 244 -7.99 26.20 -3.02
CA VAL A 244 -6.66 26.62 -2.55
C VAL A 244 -5.87 27.22 -3.72
N ASP A 245 -5.22 28.36 -3.48
CA ASP A 245 -4.28 28.94 -4.43
C ASP A 245 -2.96 28.15 -4.39
N ALA A 246 -2.72 27.39 -5.46
CA ALA A 246 -1.62 26.42 -5.55
C ALA A 246 -0.90 26.53 -6.91
N PRO A 247 -0.23 27.66 -7.19
CA PRO A 247 0.53 27.84 -8.43
C PRO A 247 1.62 26.77 -8.55
N PHE A 248 1.58 26.02 -9.65
CA PHE A 248 2.42 24.83 -9.84
C PHE A 248 3.90 25.16 -9.82
N GLU A 249 4.32 26.21 -10.52
CA GLU A 249 5.72 26.61 -10.65
C GLU A 249 6.33 27.01 -9.31
N GLU A 250 5.63 27.84 -8.53
CA GLU A 250 6.05 28.25 -7.20
C GLU A 250 6.09 27.05 -6.24
N THR A 251 5.07 26.19 -6.31
CA THR A 251 5.00 24.99 -5.47
C THR A 251 6.16 24.03 -5.76
N LEU A 252 6.49 23.81 -7.04
CA LEU A 252 7.60 22.96 -7.43
C LEU A 252 8.95 23.54 -6.97
N LEU A 253 9.15 24.85 -7.10
CA LEU A 253 10.34 25.52 -6.59
C LEU A 253 10.48 25.32 -5.08
N ARG A 254 9.41 25.52 -4.31
CA ARG A 254 9.40 25.28 -2.86
C ARG A 254 9.80 23.86 -2.47
N VAL A 255 9.36 22.85 -3.22
CA VAL A 255 9.73 21.45 -2.99
C VAL A 255 11.21 21.19 -3.28
N LEU A 256 11.78 21.86 -4.29
CA LEU A 256 13.19 21.68 -4.66
C LEU A 256 14.16 22.47 -3.78
N GLU A 257 13.71 23.58 -3.17
CA GLU A 257 14.57 24.53 -2.46
C GLU A 257 14.77 24.25 -0.97
N GLY A 258 13.85 23.56 -0.29
CA GLY A 258 14.00 23.25 1.14
C GLY A 258 14.19 21.78 1.40
#